data_AF-A0A3M1GHB6-F1
#
_entry.id   AF-A0A3M1GHB6-F1
#
_cell.length_a   1.000
_cell.length_b   1.000
_cell.length_c   1.000
_cell.angle_alpha   90.00
_cell.angle_beta   90.00
_cell.angle_gamma   90.00
#
_symmetry.space_group_name_H-M   'P 1'
#
loop_
_entity.id
_entity.type
_entity.pdbx_description
1 polymer ?
#
loop_
_entity_poly.entity_id
_entity_poly.type
_entity_poly.pdbx_seq_one_letter_code
_entity_poly.pdbx_strand_id
1 'polypeptide(L)'
;SGHDCSDGGLIVAALEMAFAGNCGLQIEIHTEERDPLRVLFSEEPGLLMECPEENLNEVMKILSSYAVEAKVIGRPTKDEQIKVVHNKKEVLTESMPLLRAIWEETSYQLDRLQANPECVEEEWQSLKESFFPPYHLTFEPQETPPEVLLRTAKPKVAILREEGSNGDREMAAAFHQAGFEVWDVTMTDLLKGSVSLKDFKGVAFVGGFSYADVLDSAKGWAAVIRFNPKLRDEFDEFYHRPDTFSLGVCNGCQLMALLGWVPFYGLEDEKKVRFIKNTSERFESRFSWVKVLPSPAIMLRGMEGSVLGVWVAHGEGRVYFPDEGIKERVLKGSLAPLRYVDPRGEVTMRYPFNPNGSPEGITGLCSEDGRHLAMMPHPERCFKLWQWPWLPEEFKGLKASPWLKLFQNARQWVEES
;
A
#
# COMPACT_ATOMS: atom_id res chain seq x y z
N SER A 1 -9.01 -14.16 17.99
CA SER A 1 -8.47 -12.80 18.05
C SER A 1 -8.30 -12.42 19.52
N GLY A 2 -7.73 -11.25 19.84
CA GLY A 2 -7.72 -10.76 21.23
C GLY A 2 -7.30 -9.29 21.35
N HIS A 3 -7.76 -8.63 22.41
CA HIS A 3 -7.54 -7.22 22.71
C HIS A 3 -7.48 -7.02 24.23
N ASP A 4 -6.51 -6.26 24.73
CA ASP A 4 -6.38 -5.98 26.15
C ASP A 4 -7.43 -4.97 26.63
N CYS A 5 -7.67 -4.98 27.95
CA CYS A 5 -8.48 -3.98 28.63
C CYS A 5 -7.56 -2.88 29.18
N SER A 6 -7.79 -1.66 28.73
CA SER A 6 -7.03 -0.46 29.07
C SER A 6 -7.98 0.72 29.28
N ASP A 7 -7.66 1.92 28.78
CA ASP A 7 -8.53 3.10 28.83
C ASP A 7 -9.95 2.79 28.33
N GLY A 8 -10.96 3.16 29.11
CA GLY A 8 -12.37 2.89 28.81
C GLY A 8 -12.84 1.46 29.11
N GLY A 9 -11.94 0.58 29.54
CA GLY A 9 -12.23 -0.72 30.13
C GLY A 9 -12.74 -1.79 29.15
N LEU A 10 -13.38 -2.82 29.71
CA LEU A 10 -13.87 -3.99 28.98
C LEU A 10 -14.77 -3.61 27.79
N ILE A 11 -15.63 -2.61 27.95
CA ILE A 11 -16.56 -2.23 26.88
C ILE A 11 -15.82 -1.62 25.69
N VAL A 12 -14.79 -0.80 25.90
CA VAL A 12 -14.01 -0.22 24.80
C VAL A 12 -13.21 -1.31 24.09
N ALA A 13 -12.55 -2.21 24.83
CA ALA A 13 -11.85 -3.35 24.23
C ALA A 13 -12.78 -4.22 23.36
N ALA A 14 -14.00 -4.47 23.83
CA ALA A 14 -15.02 -5.20 23.10
C ALA A 14 -15.49 -4.46 21.83
N LEU A 15 -15.71 -3.15 21.92
CA LEU A 15 -16.11 -2.32 20.79
C LEU A 15 -15.02 -2.23 19.73
N GLU A 16 -13.76 -2.02 20.12
CA GLU A 16 -12.63 -1.95 19.19
C GLU A 16 -12.41 -3.28 18.46
N MET A 17 -12.61 -4.42 19.14
CA MET A 17 -12.66 -5.73 18.47
C MET A 17 -13.79 -5.82 17.44
N ALA A 18 -14.99 -5.32 17.76
CA ALA A 18 -16.13 -5.32 16.83
C ALA A 18 -15.90 -4.38 15.63
N PHE A 19 -15.28 -3.21 15.85
CA PHE A 19 -14.93 -2.25 14.79
C PHE A 19 -13.92 -2.86 13.83
N ALA A 20 -12.85 -3.48 14.35
CA ALA A 20 -11.82 -4.14 13.56
C ALA A 20 -12.35 -5.38 12.81
N GLY A 21 -13.26 -6.14 13.44
CA GLY A 21 -13.94 -7.28 12.83
C GLY A 21 -15.04 -6.90 11.85
N ASN A 22 -15.44 -5.62 11.82
CA ASN A 22 -16.58 -5.10 11.08
C ASN A 22 -17.84 -5.96 11.27
N CYS A 23 -18.16 -6.27 12.53
CA CYS A 23 -19.22 -7.19 12.92
C CYS A 23 -19.98 -6.68 14.17
N GLY A 24 -21.09 -7.33 14.52
CA GLY A 24 -21.80 -7.07 15.77
C GLY A 24 -21.25 -7.89 16.93
N LEU A 25 -21.79 -7.66 18.11
CA LEU A 25 -21.33 -8.29 19.33
C LEU A 25 -22.48 -8.50 20.31
N GLN A 26 -22.57 -9.71 20.88
CA GLN A 26 -23.48 -10.03 21.97
C GLN A 26 -22.68 -10.40 23.21
N ILE A 27 -22.71 -9.53 24.23
CA ILE A 27 -22.08 -9.74 25.54
C ILE A 27 -23.15 -9.96 26.61
N GLU A 28 -22.95 -10.99 27.44
CA GLU A 28 -23.71 -11.26 28.64
C GLU A 28 -22.76 -11.50 29.82
N ILE A 29 -22.82 -10.59 30.81
CA ILE A 29 -21.96 -10.63 32.00
C ILE A 29 -22.82 -10.93 33.23
N HIS A 30 -22.41 -11.97 33.96
CA HIS A 30 -22.98 -12.36 35.25
C HIS A 30 -21.95 -12.18 36.36
N THR A 31 -22.24 -11.30 37.32
CA THR A 31 -21.32 -10.93 38.40
C THR A 31 -22.08 -10.42 39.63
N GLU A 32 -21.43 -10.44 40.79
CA GLU A 32 -22.00 -9.94 42.05
C GLU A 32 -22.09 -8.42 42.09
N GLU A 33 -21.20 -7.72 41.39
CA GLU A 33 -21.28 -6.26 41.22
C GLU A 33 -22.56 -5.93 40.47
N ARG A 34 -23.36 -5.01 41.03
CA ARG A 34 -24.68 -4.64 40.53
C ARG A 34 -24.62 -3.43 39.60
N ASP A 35 -23.60 -2.60 39.74
CA ASP A 35 -23.39 -1.44 38.89
C ASP A 35 -22.73 -1.83 37.56
N PRO A 36 -23.45 -1.79 36.43
CA PRO A 36 -22.86 -2.13 35.14
C PRO A 36 -21.70 -1.20 34.75
N LEU A 37 -21.68 0.05 35.22
CA LEU A 37 -20.62 0.98 34.86
C LEU A 37 -19.28 0.54 35.44
N ARG A 38 -19.27 0.08 36.69
CA ARG A 38 -18.05 -0.46 37.32
C ARG A 38 -17.52 -1.70 36.64
N VAL A 39 -18.41 -2.53 36.09
CA VAL A 39 -18.01 -3.75 35.39
C VAL A 39 -17.46 -3.42 34.00
N LEU A 40 -18.16 -2.56 33.25
CA LEU A 40 -17.86 -2.29 31.85
C LEU A 40 -16.69 -1.32 31.67
N PHE A 41 -16.57 -0.31 32.54
CA PHE A 41 -15.52 0.72 32.47
C PHE A 41 -14.40 0.50 33.49
N SER A 42 -14.29 -0.71 34.06
CA SER A 42 -13.11 -1.08 34.84
C SER A 42 -11.90 -1.15 33.92
N GLU A 43 -10.85 -0.40 34.25
CA GLU A 43 -9.55 -0.39 33.57
C GLU A 43 -8.53 -1.31 34.26
N GLU A 44 -9.03 -2.27 35.05
CA GLU A 44 -8.19 -3.33 35.62
C GLU A 44 -7.56 -4.16 34.49
N PRO A 45 -6.28 -4.57 34.63
CA PRO A 45 -5.60 -5.36 33.60
C PRO A 45 -6.40 -6.61 33.21
N GLY A 46 -6.73 -6.72 31.93
CA GLY A 46 -7.55 -7.80 31.40
C GLY A 46 -7.24 -8.08 29.93
N LEU A 47 -7.69 -9.24 29.46
CA LEU A 47 -7.57 -9.63 28.06
C LEU A 47 -8.90 -10.22 27.60
N LEU A 48 -9.47 -9.63 26.55
CA LEU A 48 -10.60 -10.20 25.83
C LEU A 48 -10.06 -11.09 24.71
N MET A 49 -10.52 -12.34 24.67
CA MET A 49 -10.09 -13.33 23.67
C MET A 49 -11.29 -13.93 22.95
N GLU A 50 -11.15 -14.11 21.64
CA GLU A 50 -12.10 -14.83 20.80
C GLU A 50 -11.43 -16.09 20.26
N CYS A 51 -12.11 -17.23 20.40
CA CYS A 51 -11.71 -18.50 19.82
C CYS A 51 -12.90 -19.20 19.14
N PRO A 52 -12.65 -20.13 18.22
CA PRO A 52 -13.69 -21.03 17.73
C PRO A 52 -14.39 -21.74 18.90
N GLU A 53 -15.69 -21.96 18.76
CA GLU A 53 -16.53 -22.52 19.84
C GLU A 53 -16.07 -23.94 20.21
N GLU A 54 -15.66 -24.73 19.21
CA GLU A 54 -15.11 -26.07 19.40
C GLU A 54 -13.83 -26.10 20.25
N ASN A 55 -13.08 -24.98 20.31
CA ASN A 55 -11.83 -24.87 21.05
C ASN A 55 -12.02 -24.30 22.47
N LEU A 56 -13.23 -23.85 22.82
CA LEU A 56 -13.48 -23.12 24.06
C LEU A 56 -13.09 -23.89 25.32
N ASN A 57 -13.45 -25.17 25.39
CA ASN A 57 -13.13 -26.04 26.53
C ASN A 57 -11.61 -26.22 26.71
N GLU A 58 -10.88 -26.33 25.60
CA GLU A 58 -9.43 -26.47 25.62
C GLU A 58 -8.76 -25.17 26.09
N VAL A 59 -9.20 -24.02 25.57
CA VAL A 59 -8.70 -22.70 25.97
C VAL A 59 -8.91 -22.46 27.47
N MET A 60 -10.13 -22.72 27.97
CA MET A 60 -10.45 -22.56 29.39
C MET A 60 -9.59 -23.46 30.29
N LYS A 61 -9.33 -24.69 29.84
CA LYS A 61 -8.44 -25.63 30.55
C LYS A 61 -7.00 -25.13 30.60
N ILE A 62 -6.48 -24.58 29.49
CA ILE A 62 -5.14 -23.98 29.42
C ILE A 62 -5.06 -22.81 30.40
N LEU A 63 -5.98 -21.85 30.35
CA LEU A 63 -5.97 -20.68 31.23
C LEU A 63 -6.02 -21.08 32.71
N SER A 64 -6.91 -22.02 33.06
CA SER A 64 -6.99 -22.56 34.43
C SER A 64 -5.70 -23.23 34.89
N SER A 65 -4.98 -23.93 34.01
CA SER A 65 -3.68 -24.56 34.35
C SER A 65 -2.59 -23.56 34.71
N TYR A 66 -2.73 -22.31 34.26
CA TYR A 66 -1.86 -21.19 34.62
C TYR A 66 -2.46 -20.31 35.74
N ALA A 67 -3.53 -20.76 36.42
CA ALA A 67 -4.26 -20.01 37.44
C ALA A 67 -4.81 -18.65 36.94
N VAL A 68 -5.11 -18.54 35.63
CA VAL A 68 -5.78 -17.39 35.05
C VAL A 68 -7.29 -17.62 35.12
N GLU A 69 -8.00 -16.74 35.84
CA GLU A 69 -9.46 -16.73 35.85
C GLU A 69 -9.98 -16.20 34.51
N ALA A 70 -10.85 -16.97 33.86
CA ALA A 70 -11.47 -16.59 32.61
C ALA A 70 -12.97 -16.84 32.68
N LYS A 71 -13.74 -16.03 31.95
CA LYS A 71 -15.19 -16.16 31.84
C LYS A 71 -15.59 -16.03 30.38
N VAL A 72 -16.53 -16.84 29.97
CA VAL A 72 -17.19 -16.69 28.68
C VAL A 72 -18.20 -15.57 28.83
N ILE A 73 -17.99 -14.47 28.12
CA ILE A 73 -18.82 -13.26 28.26
C ILE A 73 -19.64 -12.96 27.01
N GLY A 74 -19.47 -13.67 25.90
CA GLY A 74 -20.18 -13.31 24.67
C GLY A 74 -19.68 -13.99 23.42
N ARG A 75 -20.16 -13.48 22.27
CA ARG A 75 -19.80 -13.92 20.93
C ARG A 75 -19.99 -12.80 19.91
N PRO A 76 -19.23 -12.76 18.80
CA PRO A 76 -19.52 -11.88 17.68
C PRO A 76 -20.80 -12.31 16.96
N THR A 77 -21.44 -11.38 16.27
CA THR A 77 -22.65 -11.61 15.47
C THR A 77 -22.47 -11.09 14.05
N LYS A 78 -23.29 -11.59 13.12
CA LYS A 78 -23.29 -11.14 11.72
C LYS A 78 -24.10 -9.87 11.48
N ASP A 79 -25.02 -9.55 12.39
CA ASP A 79 -25.72 -8.27 12.35
C ASP A 79 -24.80 -7.16 12.85
N GLU A 80 -25.06 -5.92 12.46
CA GLU A 80 -24.25 -4.76 12.87
C GLU A 80 -24.78 -4.16 14.18
N GLN A 81 -25.09 -5.01 15.16
CA GLN A 81 -25.66 -4.62 16.45
C GLN A 81 -24.70 -4.95 17.60
N ILE A 82 -24.52 -4.01 18.50
CA ILE A 82 -23.83 -4.22 19.79
C ILE A 82 -24.88 -4.37 20.86
N LYS A 83 -24.89 -5.53 21.53
CA LYS A 83 -25.79 -5.85 22.62
C LYS A 83 -25.01 -6.24 23.86
N VAL A 84 -25.24 -5.55 24.97
CA VAL A 84 -24.62 -5.83 26.27
C VAL A 84 -25.71 -6.04 27.31
N VAL A 85 -25.65 -7.20 27.97
CA VAL A 85 -26.55 -7.61 29.04
C VAL A 85 -25.73 -7.77 30.32
N HIS A 86 -26.14 -7.07 31.37
CA HIS A 86 -25.57 -7.21 32.70
C HIS A 86 -26.62 -7.79 33.65
N ASN A 87 -26.35 -8.96 34.24
CA ASN A 87 -27.25 -9.62 35.19
C ASN A 87 -28.70 -9.72 34.69
N LYS A 88 -28.88 -10.18 33.43
CA LYS A 88 -30.17 -10.32 32.71
C LYS A 88 -30.88 -9.01 32.36
N LYS A 89 -30.26 -7.86 32.62
CA LYS A 89 -30.75 -6.55 32.21
C LYS A 89 -29.94 -6.06 31.02
N GLU A 90 -30.64 -5.69 29.95
CA GLU A 90 -30.03 -5.00 28.82
C GLU A 90 -29.54 -3.61 29.24
N VAL A 91 -28.27 -3.31 28.99
CA VAL A 91 -27.62 -2.05 29.39
C VAL A 91 -27.11 -1.25 28.19
N LEU A 92 -26.88 -1.91 27.05
CA LEU A 92 -26.56 -1.26 25.78
C LEU A 92 -27.16 -2.10 24.64
N THR A 93 -27.87 -1.44 23.74
CA THR A 93 -28.28 -1.97 22.42
C THR A 93 -28.15 -0.83 21.44
N GLU A 94 -27.18 -0.90 20.54
CA GLU A 94 -26.94 0.18 19.58
C GLU A 94 -26.32 -0.36 18.28
N SER A 95 -26.42 0.45 17.22
CA SER A 95 -25.76 0.18 15.94
C SER A 95 -24.24 0.21 16.07
N MET A 96 -23.55 -0.84 15.60
CA MET A 96 -22.08 -0.86 15.56
C MET A 96 -21.49 0.29 14.71
N PRO A 97 -21.99 0.55 13.47
CA PRO A 97 -21.54 1.70 12.68
C PRO A 97 -21.73 3.05 13.39
N LEU A 98 -22.80 3.21 14.19
CA LEU A 98 -23.00 4.44 14.95
C LEU A 98 -21.96 4.60 16.05
N LEU A 99 -21.69 3.53 16.83
CA LEU A 99 -20.68 3.55 17.88
C LEU A 99 -19.27 3.78 17.31
N ARG A 100 -18.96 3.17 16.16
CA ARG A 100 -17.71 3.42 15.43
C ARG A 100 -17.61 4.89 15.01
N ALA A 101 -18.67 5.47 14.48
CA ALA A 101 -18.68 6.88 14.11
C ALA A 101 -18.42 7.78 15.34
N ILE A 102 -19.07 7.51 16.48
CA ILE A 102 -18.80 8.27 17.71
C ILE A 102 -17.33 8.15 18.14
N TRP A 103 -16.75 6.95 18.06
CA TRP A 103 -15.34 6.71 18.39
C TRP A 103 -14.39 7.49 17.46
N GLU A 104 -14.69 7.53 16.15
CA GLU A 104 -13.90 8.25 15.13
C GLU A 104 -14.09 9.77 15.14
N GLU A 105 -15.11 10.31 15.82
CA GLU A 105 -15.49 11.73 15.73
C GLU A 105 -14.34 12.67 16.13
N THR A 106 -13.54 12.28 17.13
CA THR A 106 -12.38 13.08 17.57
C THR A 106 -11.34 13.20 16.45
N SER A 107 -10.97 12.08 15.82
CA SER A 107 -10.03 12.05 14.68
C SER A 107 -10.56 12.90 13.53
N TYR A 108 -11.84 12.75 13.20
CA TYR A 108 -12.51 13.55 12.17
C TYR A 108 -12.42 15.07 12.44
N GLN A 109 -12.72 15.53 13.66
CA GLN A 109 -12.63 16.97 13.98
C GLN A 109 -11.19 17.48 13.94
N LEU A 110 -10.22 16.69 14.40
CA LEU A 110 -8.80 17.05 14.32
C LEU A 110 -8.33 17.13 12.87
N ASP A 111 -8.71 16.17 12.02
CA ASP A 111 -8.34 16.15 10.61
C ASP A 111 -8.89 17.34 9.84
N ARG A 112 -10.12 17.78 10.14
CA ARG A 112 -10.70 19.00 9.55
C ARG A 112 -9.90 20.28 9.84
N LEU A 113 -9.08 20.29 10.88
CA LEU A 113 -8.21 21.43 11.23
C LEU A 113 -6.85 21.40 10.51
N GLN A 114 -6.44 20.24 9.98
CA GLN A 114 -5.08 20.04 9.45
C GLN A 114 -5.00 19.55 8.00
N ALA A 115 -6.13 19.15 7.40
CA ALA A 115 -6.22 18.61 6.05
C ALA A 115 -7.31 19.33 5.24
N ASN A 116 -7.40 19.02 3.94
CA ASN A 116 -8.49 19.52 3.10
C ASN A 116 -9.85 19.03 3.65
N PRO A 117 -10.77 19.93 4.08
CA PRO A 117 -12.04 19.54 4.68
C PRO A 117 -12.93 18.69 3.76
N GLU A 118 -12.82 18.84 2.44
CA GLU A 118 -13.59 18.03 1.48
C GLU A 118 -13.14 16.56 1.51
N CYS A 119 -11.82 16.31 1.54
CA CYS A 119 -11.29 14.95 1.68
C CYS A 119 -11.68 14.34 3.04
N VAL A 120 -11.55 15.10 4.12
CA VAL A 120 -11.91 14.63 5.46
C VAL A 120 -13.40 14.27 5.54
N GLU A 121 -14.26 15.06 4.88
CA GLU A 121 -15.69 14.75 4.79
C GLU A 121 -15.96 13.49 3.95
N GLU A 122 -15.29 13.30 2.82
CA GLU A 122 -15.43 12.08 2.02
C GLU A 122 -15.04 10.81 2.80
N GLU A 123 -13.93 10.87 3.55
CA GLU A 123 -13.50 9.76 4.41
C GLU A 123 -14.51 9.50 5.53
N TRP A 124 -14.99 10.55 6.19
CA TRP A 124 -16.01 10.44 7.23
C TRP A 124 -17.29 9.77 6.73
N GLN A 125 -17.75 10.11 5.52
CA GLN A 125 -18.92 9.47 4.93
C GLN A 125 -18.63 8.00 4.60
N SER A 126 -17.41 7.67 4.17
CA SER A 126 -17.03 6.29 3.88
C SER A 126 -17.02 5.37 5.11
N LEU A 127 -16.71 5.90 6.31
CA LEU A 127 -16.69 5.14 7.57
C LEU A 127 -18.08 4.66 8.02
N LYS A 128 -19.15 5.22 7.46
CA LYS A 128 -20.54 4.80 7.70
C LYS A 128 -20.93 3.56 6.90
N GLU A 129 -20.15 3.22 5.89
CA GLU A 129 -20.34 2.03 5.07
C GLU A 129 -19.50 0.87 5.63
N SER A 130 -20.01 -0.34 5.48
CA SER A 130 -19.29 -1.58 5.78
C SER A 130 -18.82 -2.20 4.48
N PHE A 131 -17.51 -2.32 4.30
CA PHE A 131 -16.93 -2.96 3.13
C PHE A 131 -15.68 -3.76 3.48
N PHE A 132 -15.40 -4.76 2.64
CA PHE A 132 -14.17 -5.53 2.69
C PHE A 132 -13.28 -5.15 1.49
N PRO A 133 -11.95 -5.30 1.58
CA PRO A 133 -11.08 -5.05 0.45
C PRO A 133 -11.49 -5.89 -0.78
N PRO A 134 -11.64 -5.28 -1.98
CA PRO A 134 -12.19 -5.92 -3.18
C PRO A 134 -11.12 -6.72 -3.93
N TYR A 135 -10.30 -7.49 -3.21
CA TYR A 135 -9.18 -8.19 -3.83
C TYR A 135 -9.66 -9.23 -4.84
N HIS A 136 -9.04 -9.23 -6.01
CA HIS A 136 -9.33 -10.13 -7.09
C HIS A 136 -8.04 -10.47 -7.83
N LEU A 137 -7.78 -11.76 -8.05
CA LEU A 137 -6.60 -12.25 -8.75
C LEU A 137 -6.99 -12.89 -10.07
N THR A 138 -6.28 -12.52 -11.14
CA THR A 138 -6.40 -13.11 -12.48
C THR A 138 -5.29 -14.10 -12.79
N PHE A 139 -4.39 -14.34 -11.84
CA PHE A 139 -3.28 -15.29 -11.92
C PHE A 139 -3.04 -15.94 -10.55
N GLU A 140 -2.28 -17.04 -10.53
CA GLU A 140 -1.84 -17.69 -9.29
C GLU A 140 -0.42 -17.21 -8.93
N PRO A 141 -0.24 -16.45 -7.84
CA PRO A 141 1.09 -16.03 -7.38
C PRO A 141 1.97 -17.23 -7.01
N GLN A 142 3.17 -17.29 -7.60
CA GLN A 142 4.17 -18.32 -7.32
C GLN A 142 5.46 -17.71 -6.79
N GLU A 143 6.16 -18.46 -5.93
CA GLU A 143 7.53 -18.11 -5.56
C GLU A 143 8.44 -18.23 -6.78
N THR A 144 9.55 -17.48 -6.75
CA THR A 144 10.57 -17.61 -7.79
C THR A 144 11.23 -18.98 -7.69
N PRO A 145 11.32 -19.75 -8.79
CA PRO A 145 11.85 -21.10 -8.72
C PRO A 145 13.30 -21.14 -8.19
N PRO A 146 13.66 -22.12 -7.33
CA PRO A 146 15.01 -22.22 -6.78
C PRO A 146 16.11 -22.26 -7.85
N GLU A 147 15.87 -22.90 -8.99
CA GLU A 147 16.79 -22.95 -10.12
C GLU A 147 17.08 -21.59 -10.74
N VAL A 148 16.17 -20.61 -10.63
CA VAL A 148 16.42 -19.23 -11.07
C VAL A 148 17.25 -18.49 -10.01
N LEU A 149 16.92 -18.69 -8.74
CA LEU A 149 17.62 -18.06 -7.60
C LEU A 149 19.07 -18.55 -7.43
N LEU A 150 19.35 -19.81 -7.77
CA LEU A 150 20.66 -20.45 -7.61
C LEU A 150 21.58 -20.30 -8.84
N ARG A 151 21.13 -19.65 -9.92
CA ARG A 151 22.00 -19.38 -11.08
C ARG A 151 23.21 -18.53 -10.68
N THR A 152 24.36 -18.88 -11.23
CA THR A 152 25.63 -18.14 -11.02
C THR A 152 25.65 -16.84 -11.82
N ALA A 153 25.23 -16.88 -13.09
CA ALA A 153 25.08 -15.70 -13.93
C ALA A 153 23.66 -15.14 -13.79
N LYS A 154 23.53 -13.99 -13.12
CA LYS A 154 22.26 -13.28 -12.94
C LYS A 154 22.34 -11.91 -13.62
N PRO A 155 21.25 -11.44 -14.26
CA PRO A 155 21.21 -10.08 -14.77
C PRO A 155 21.39 -9.07 -13.65
N LYS A 156 22.16 -8.01 -13.91
CA LYS A 156 22.41 -6.94 -12.95
C LYS A 156 21.30 -5.89 -12.98
N VAL A 157 20.84 -5.51 -11.78
CA VAL A 157 19.96 -4.36 -11.56
C VAL A 157 20.62 -3.39 -10.60
N ALA A 158 20.66 -2.12 -10.99
CA ALA A 158 21.09 -1.03 -10.13
C ALA A 158 19.89 -0.52 -9.32
N ILE A 159 19.97 -0.66 -8.00
CA ILE A 159 19.05 -0.04 -7.05
C ILE A 159 19.59 1.35 -6.77
N LEU A 160 19.06 2.33 -7.50
CA LEU A 160 19.59 3.67 -7.53
C LEU A 160 18.96 4.50 -6.43
N ARG A 161 19.81 5.11 -5.59
CA ARG A 161 19.40 5.98 -4.49
C ARG A 161 20.20 7.27 -4.43
N GLU A 162 19.60 8.27 -3.82
CA GLU A 162 20.20 9.58 -3.54
C GLU A 162 20.15 9.88 -2.03
N GLU A 163 20.86 10.91 -1.58
CA GLU A 163 20.70 11.46 -0.23
C GLU A 163 19.22 11.69 0.10
N GLY A 164 18.73 11.08 1.19
CA GLY A 164 17.34 11.16 1.65
C GLY A 164 16.41 10.07 1.12
N SER A 165 16.85 9.25 0.15
CA SER A 165 16.14 8.03 -0.22
C SER A 165 16.08 7.04 0.97
N ASN A 166 14.98 6.27 1.06
CA ASN A 166 14.78 5.32 2.17
C ASN A 166 14.04 4.02 1.80
N GLY A 167 13.75 3.80 0.51
CA GLY A 167 13.10 2.58 0.01
C GLY A 167 14.05 1.57 -0.65
N ASP A 168 15.35 1.73 -0.48
CA ASP A 168 16.37 0.96 -1.19
C ASP A 168 16.47 -0.50 -0.76
N ARG A 169 16.33 -0.79 0.54
CA ARG A 169 16.55 -2.13 1.09
C ARG A 169 15.46 -3.11 0.67
N GLU A 170 14.21 -2.69 0.77
CA GLU A 170 13.07 -3.49 0.35
C GLU A 170 13.02 -3.66 -1.17
N MET A 171 13.38 -2.62 -1.93
CA MET A 171 13.53 -2.70 -3.39
C MET A 171 14.61 -3.73 -3.78
N ALA A 172 15.78 -3.67 -3.12
CA ALA A 172 16.86 -4.62 -3.31
C ALA A 172 16.41 -6.06 -2.99
N ALA A 173 15.69 -6.25 -1.89
CA ALA A 173 15.17 -7.56 -1.49
C ALA A 173 14.16 -8.12 -2.50
N ALA A 174 13.27 -7.28 -3.04
CA ALA A 174 12.28 -7.69 -4.03
C ALA A 174 12.91 -8.14 -5.35
N PHE A 175 13.85 -7.36 -5.91
CA PHE A 175 14.61 -7.75 -7.10
C PHE A 175 15.49 -8.99 -6.85
N HIS A 176 16.12 -9.09 -5.68
CA HIS A 176 16.87 -10.28 -5.31
C HIS A 176 15.97 -11.52 -5.27
N GLN A 177 14.76 -11.41 -4.71
CA GLN A 177 13.79 -12.51 -4.68
C GLN A 177 13.25 -12.86 -6.08
N ALA A 178 13.31 -11.96 -7.05
CA ALA A 178 13.03 -12.28 -8.45
C ALA A 178 14.22 -12.92 -9.19
N GLY A 179 15.39 -13.05 -8.55
CA GLY A 179 16.56 -13.73 -9.12
C GLY A 179 17.52 -12.83 -9.90
N PHE A 180 17.58 -11.55 -9.56
CA PHE A 180 18.59 -10.61 -10.07
C PHE A 180 19.88 -10.60 -9.22
N GLU A 181 20.98 -10.15 -9.83
CA GLU A 181 22.14 -9.64 -9.10
C GLU A 181 21.90 -8.16 -8.81
N VAL A 182 21.83 -7.82 -7.52
CA VAL A 182 21.37 -6.51 -7.08
C VAL A 182 22.56 -5.69 -6.60
N TRP A 183 22.67 -4.46 -7.10
CA TRP A 183 23.71 -3.52 -6.74
C TRP A 183 23.11 -2.29 -6.07
N ASP A 184 23.57 -1.95 -4.87
CA ASP A 184 23.33 -0.64 -4.28
C ASP A 184 24.19 0.39 -5.02
N VAL A 185 23.55 1.33 -5.71
CA VAL A 185 24.23 2.35 -6.50
C VAL A 185 23.79 3.71 -6.02
N THR A 186 24.73 4.52 -5.54
CA THR A 186 24.44 5.91 -5.21
C THR A 186 24.67 6.82 -6.41
N MET A 187 24.00 7.98 -6.42
CA MET A 187 24.34 9.03 -7.40
C MET A 187 25.81 9.45 -7.34
N THR A 188 26.44 9.37 -6.16
CA THR A 188 27.87 9.65 -5.98
C THR A 188 28.76 8.62 -6.71
N ASP A 189 28.35 7.35 -6.77
CA ASP A 189 29.10 6.31 -7.50
C ASP A 189 29.11 6.58 -9.00
N LEU A 190 27.96 6.93 -9.58
CA LEU A 190 27.84 7.33 -10.99
C LEU A 190 28.65 8.59 -11.29
N LEU A 191 28.56 9.61 -10.42
CA LEU A 191 29.34 10.84 -10.55
C LEU A 191 30.85 10.56 -10.61
N LYS A 192 31.35 9.73 -9.69
CA LYS A 192 32.77 9.32 -9.63
C LYS A 192 33.16 8.37 -10.76
N GLY A 193 32.19 7.70 -11.40
CA GLY A 193 32.44 6.66 -12.39
C GLY A 193 32.99 5.36 -11.79
N SER A 194 32.72 5.10 -10.51
CA SER A 194 33.02 3.79 -9.88
C SER A 194 32.09 2.69 -10.39
N VAL A 195 30.93 3.08 -10.91
CA VAL A 195 29.91 2.22 -11.52
C VAL A 195 29.39 2.93 -12.77
N SER A 196 28.99 2.17 -13.81
CA SER A 196 28.31 2.72 -14.99
C SER A 196 26.99 2.00 -15.28
N LEU A 197 25.97 2.75 -15.71
CA LEU A 197 24.66 2.20 -16.10
C LEU A 197 24.76 1.25 -17.30
N LYS A 198 25.85 1.29 -18.08
CA LYS A 198 26.12 0.36 -19.19
C LYS A 198 26.21 -1.09 -18.75
N ASP A 199 26.60 -1.34 -17.50
CA ASP A 199 26.79 -2.69 -16.95
C ASP A 199 25.47 -3.35 -16.49
N PHE A 200 24.35 -2.62 -16.55
CA PHE A 200 23.06 -3.05 -16.02
C PHE A 200 22.04 -3.33 -17.12
N LYS A 201 21.15 -4.28 -16.83
CA LYS A 201 19.94 -4.56 -17.62
C LYS A 201 18.71 -3.83 -17.07
N GLY A 202 18.73 -3.45 -15.80
CA GLY A 202 17.65 -2.70 -15.18
C GLY A 202 18.15 -1.65 -14.19
N VAL A 203 17.39 -0.57 -14.06
CA VAL A 203 17.57 0.45 -13.03
C VAL A 203 16.26 0.58 -12.24
N ALA A 204 16.34 0.54 -10.92
CA ALA A 204 15.22 0.81 -10.04
C ALA A 204 15.48 2.10 -9.25
N PHE A 205 14.68 3.13 -9.49
CA PHE A 205 14.71 4.37 -8.70
C PHE A 205 13.84 4.19 -7.46
N VAL A 206 14.46 4.26 -6.29
CA VAL A 206 13.83 3.92 -5.01
C VAL A 206 12.92 5.05 -4.49
N GLY A 207 12.04 4.70 -3.56
CA GLY A 207 11.25 5.69 -2.81
C GLY A 207 12.05 6.42 -1.71
N GLY A 208 11.41 7.40 -1.10
CA GLY A 208 11.95 8.19 0.00
C GLY A 208 11.70 9.68 -0.18
N PHE A 209 12.58 10.49 0.38
CA PHE A 209 12.49 11.94 0.38
C PHE A 209 13.84 12.50 -0.06
N SER A 210 14.23 12.28 -1.32
CA SER A 210 15.53 12.77 -1.80
C SER A 210 15.65 14.28 -1.57
N TYR A 211 16.74 14.73 -0.94
CA TYR A 211 16.91 16.11 -0.47
C TYR A 211 15.76 16.63 0.42
N ALA A 212 15.13 15.74 1.20
CA ALA A 212 13.96 16.01 2.02
C ALA A 212 12.77 16.62 1.26
N ASP A 213 12.69 16.38 -0.06
CA ASP A 213 11.73 16.98 -0.98
C ASP A 213 11.71 18.52 -0.96
N VAL A 214 12.83 19.14 -0.56
CA VAL A 214 13.02 20.60 -0.65
C VAL A 214 13.10 21.00 -2.13
N LEU A 215 12.35 22.04 -2.50
CA LEU A 215 12.05 22.45 -3.89
C LEU A 215 11.07 21.52 -4.64
N ASP A 216 10.28 20.76 -3.89
CA ASP A 216 9.35 19.70 -4.29
C ASP A 216 10.04 18.35 -4.57
N SER A 217 9.26 17.29 -4.50
CA SER A 217 9.78 15.93 -4.48
C SER A 217 10.59 15.56 -5.71
N ALA A 218 11.72 14.90 -5.47
CA ALA A 218 12.67 14.42 -6.48
C ALA A 218 13.30 15.50 -7.39
N LYS A 219 13.00 16.80 -7.22
CA LYS A 219 13.58 17.85 -8.07
C LYS A 219 15.08 18.00 -7.90
N GLY A 220 15.57 17.92 -6.67
CA GLY A 220 17.01 17.92 -6.39
C GLY A 220 17.72 16.77 -7.10
N TRP A 221 17.17 15.56 -6.98
CA TRP A 221 17.71 14.37 -7.66
C TRP A 221 17.67 14.50 -9.18
N ALA A 222 16.56 14.97 -9.75
CA ALA A 222 16.45 15.25 -11.18
C ALA A 222 17.46 16.30 -11.64
N ALA A 223 17.67 17.37 -10.86
CA ALA A 223 18.62 18.43 -11.19
C ALA A 223 20.06 17.93 -11.24
N VAL A 224 20.48 17.05 -10.32
CA VAL A 224 21.81 16.42 -10.32
C VAL A 224 22.06 15.66 -11.63
N ILE A 225 21.05 14.92 -12.11
CA ILE A 225 21.15 14.17 -13.36
C ILE A 225 21.14 15.12 -14.57
N ARG A 226 20.16 16.01 -14.64
CA ARG A 226 19.91 16.86 -15.83
C ARG A 226 20.99 17.91 -16.06
N PHE A 227 21.56 18.47 -14.99
CA PHE A 227 22.52 19.57 -15.07
C PHE A 227 23.98 19.12 -15.03
N ASN A 228 24.24 17.81 -14.90
CA ASN A 228 25.55 17.22 -15.10
C ASN A 228 25.60 16.55 -16.48
N PRO A 229 26.36 17.07 -17.47
CA PRO A 229 26.37 16.51 -18.83
C PRO A 229 26.74 15.03 -18.88
N LYS A 230 27.68 14.58 -18.05
CA LYS A 230 28.10 13.17 -18.01
C LYS A 230 26.97 12.26 -17.54
N LEU A 231 26.29 12.62 -16.46
CA LEU A 231 25.17 11.83 -15.94
C LEU A 231 23.99 11.86 -16.91
N ARG A 232 23.65 13.03 -17.46
CA ARG A 232 22.58 13.16 -18.43
C ARG A 232 22.82 12.22 -19.63
N ASP A 233 24.01 12.27 -20.21
CA ASP A 233 24.34 11.44 -21.37
C ASP A 233 24.33 9.93 -21.00
N GLU A 234 24.78 9.56 -19.79
CA GLU A 234 24.73 8.16 -19.31
C GLU A 234 23.31 7.64 -19.08
N PHE A 235 22.41 8.47 -18.54
CA PHE A 235 21.00 8.14 -18.35
C PHE A 235 20.25 8.07 -19.68
N ASP A 236 20.52 9.01 -20.58
CA ASP A 236 19.94 9.02 -21.93
C ASP A 236 20.40 7.77 -22.72
N GLU A 237 21.68 7.39 -22.65
CA GLU A 237 22.18 6.17 -23.27
C GLU A 237 21.51 4.93 -22.69
N PHE A 238 21.31 4.87 -21.37
CA PHE A 238 20.58 3.78 -20.73
C PHE A 238 19.13 3.70 -21.23
N TYR A 239 18.40 4.82 -21.26
CA TYR A 239 17.00 4.86 -21.69
C TYR A 239 16.79 4.33 -23.12
N HIS A 240 17.68 4.72 -24.05
CA HIS A 240 17.56 4.34 -25.47
C HIS A 240 18.02 2.92 -25.79
N ARG A 241 18.68 2.23 -24.86
CA ARG A 241 19.08 0.83 -25.07
C ARG A 241 17.84 -0.07 -25.13
N PRO A 242 17.62 -0.83 -26.21
CA PRO A 242 16.42 -1.66 -26.36
C PRO A 242 16.38 -2.86 -25.39
N ASP A 243 17.53 -3.19 -24.79
CA ASP A 243 17.73 -4.33 -23.88
C ASP A 243 17.71 -3.94 -22.40
N THR A 244 17.14 -2.76 -22.06
CA THR A 244 17.04 -2.26 -20.69
C THR A 244 15.60 -2.04 -20.23
N PHE A 245 15.38 -2.08 -18.93
CA PHE A 245 14.13 -1.68 -18.29
C PHE A 245 14.39 -0.70 -17.14
N SER A 246 13.36 0.05 -16.73
CA SER A 246 13.45 0.83 -15.48
C SER A 246 12.15 0.82 -14.67
N LEU A 247 12.30 0.78 -13.35
CA LEU A 247 11.20 0.89 -12.39
C LEU A 247 11.41 2.13 -11.52
N GLY A 248 10.43 3.02 -11.42
CA GLY A 248 10.44 4.14 -10.48
C GLY A 248 9.31 4.00 -9.48
N VAL A 249 9.63 3.95 -8.19
CA VAL A 249 8.61 3.84 -7.13
C VAL A 249 8.61 5.09 -6.26
N CYS A 250 7.43 5.66 -6.04
CA CYS A 250 7.20 6.86 -5.23
C CYS A 250 8.14 8.02 -5.63
N ASN A 251 9.22 8.28 -4.88
CA ASN A 251 10.22 9.30 -5.23
C ASN A 251 10.94 9.01 -6.55
N GLY A 252 11.19 7.73 -6.86
CA GLY A 252 11.66 7.31 -8.16
C GLY A 252 10.64 7.48 -9.28
N CYS A 253 9.34 7.40 -8.99
CA CYS A 253 8.28 7.68 -9.96
C CYS A 253 8.25 9.17 -10.32
N GLN A 254 8.31 10.03 -9.30
CA GLN A 254 8.44 11.48 -9.44
C GLN A 254 9.68 11.85 -10.27
N LEU A 255 10.83 11.22 -9.97
CA LEU A 255 12.06 11.39 -10.74
C LEU A 255 11.87 11.04 -12.21
N MET A 256 11.34 9.84 -12.51
CA MET A 256 11.15 9.41 -13.91
C MET A 256 10.24 10.36 -14.70
N ALA A 257 9.21 10.92 -14.06
CA ALA A 257 8.35 11.92 -14.68
C ALA A 257 9.12 13.24 -14.97
N LEU A 258 9.95 13.71 -14.03
CA LEU A 258 10.79 14.90 -14.19
C LEU A 258 11.87 14.73 -15.27
N LEU A 259 12.45 13.53 -15.38
CA LEU A 259 13.39 13.18 -16.46
C LEU A 259 12.67 13.05 -17.81
N GLY A 260 11.35 12.88 -17.83
CA GLY A 260 10.56 12.64 -19.04
C GLY A 260 10.70 11.22 -19.57
N TRP A 261 11.01 10.25 -18.71
CA TRP A 261 11.09 8.83 -19.08
C TRP A 261 9.70 8.19 -19.22
N VAL A 262 8.68 8.79 -18.60
CA VAL A 262 7.28 8.39 -18.74
C VAL A 262 6.40 9.63 -18.86
N PRO A 263 5.25 9.53 -19.57
CA PRO A 263 4.87 8.45 -20.47
C PRO A 263 5.54 8.55 -21.86
N PHE A 264 6.03 9.74 -22.22
CA PHE A 264 6.64 10.01 -23.53
C PHE A 264 8.00 10.69 -23.37
N TYR A 265 9.02 10.14 -24.05
CA TYR A 265 10.34 10.74 -24.10
C TYR A 265 10.39 11.98 -24.99
N GLY A 266 11.26 12.93 -24.67
CA GLY A 266 11.52 14.11 -25.51
C GLY A 266 10.42 15.18 -25.49
N LEU A 267 9.47 15.12 -24.56
CA LEU A 267 8.53 16.22 -24.33
C LEU A 267 9.25 17.47 -23.82
N GLU A 268 8.76 18.63 -24.24
CA GLU A 268 9.08 19.92 -23.64
C GLU A 268 8.74 19.91 -22.14
N ASP A 269 9.57 20.56 -21.31
CA ASP A 269 9.45 20.52 -19.84
C ASP A 269 8.08 21.02 -19.33
N GLU A 270 7.49 21.98 -20.05
CA GLU A 270 6.18 22.56 -19.75
C GLU A 270 5.04 21.55 -19.96
N LYS A 271 5.24 20.53 -20.81
CA LYS A 271 4.24 19.51 -21.15
C LYS A 271 4.46 18.19 -20.40
N LYS A 272 5.61 18.01 -19.74
CA LYS A 272 5.90 16.79 -18.96
C LYS A 272 4.89 16.63 -17.83
N VAL A 273 4.45 15.38 -17.65
CA VAL A 273 3.62 14.99 -16.51
C VAL A 273 4.40 15.19 -15.21
N ARG A 274 3.71 15.58 -14.15
CA ARG A 274 4.29 15.80 -12.83
C ARG A 274 3.45 15.11 -11.77
N PHE A 275 4.08 14.79 -10.65
CA PHE A 275 3.37 14.39 -9.44
C PHE A 275 3.50 15.55 -8.45
N ILE A 276 2.36 16.00 -7.93
CA ILE A 276 2.25 17.21 -7.11
C ILE A 276 1.54 16.89 -5.80
N LYS A 277 1.49 17.88 -4.90
CA LYS A 277 0.80 17.78 -3.59
C LYS A 277 -0.57 17.10 -3.73
N ASN A 278 -0.84 16.15 -2.85
CA ASN A 278 -2.12 15.46 -2.75
C ASN A 278 -3.26 16.46 -2.55
N THR A 279 -4.45 16.13 -3.05
CA THR A 279 -5.66 16.95 -2.81
C THR A 279 -6.01 17.06 -1.31
N SER A 280 -5.68 16.05 -0.50
CA SER A 280 -5.85 16.07 0.96
C SER A 280 -4.96 17.08 1.67
N GLU A 281 -3.93 17.58 0.97
CA GLU A 281 -2.85 18.41 1.50
C GLU A 281 -2.00 17.76 2.61
N ARG A 282 -2.13 16.45 2.78
CA ARG A 282 -1.46 15.64 3.78
C ARG A 282 -0.59 14.55 3.16
N PHE A 283 0.34 14.06 3.95
CA PHE A 283 1.02 12.80 3.66
C PHE A 283 0.05 11.64 3.92
N GLU A 284 -0.10 10.77 2.92
CA GLU A 284 -0.97 9.61 3.00
C GLU A 284 -0.15 8.35 3.20
N SER A 285 -0.33 7.69 4.35
CA SER A 285 0.23 6.37 4.66
C SER A 285 -0.91 5.35 4.73
N ARG A 286 -1.18 4.67 3.61
CA ARG A 286 -2.39 3.82 3.47
C ARG A 286 -2.07 2.48 2.82
N PHE A 287 -2.94 1.50 3.07
CA PHE A 287 -2.99 0.28 2.26
C PHE A 287 -4.15 0.39 1.26
N SER A 288 -3.88 1.06 0.14
CA SER A 288 -4.88 1.38 -0.88
C SER A 288 -5.07 0.21 -1.85
N TRP A 289 -6.16 0.25 -2.61
CA TRP A 289 -6.47 -0.79 -3.59
C TRP A 289 -6.29 -0.27 -5.00
N VAL A 290 -5.65 -1.07 -5.84
CA VAL A 290 -5.38 -0.74 -7.23
C VAL A 290 -5.83 -1.84 -8.16
N LYS A 291 -6.38 -1.45 -9.30
CA LYS A 291 -6.65 -2.33 -10.43
C LYS A 291 -5.54 -2.22 -11.45
N VAL A 292 -5.07 -3.36 -11.94
CA VAL A 292 -4.12 -3.45 -13.05
C VAL A 292 -4.91 -3.53 -14.35
N LEU A 293 -4.73 -2.56 -15.24
CA LEU A 293 -5.34 -2.50 -16.55
C LEU A 293 -4.37 -3.05 -17.62
N PRO A 294 -4.90 -3.54 -18.76
CA PRO A 294 -4.09 -3.86 -19.93
C PRO A 294 -3.19 -2.70 -20.36
N SER A 295 -1.92 -2.98 -20.64
CA SER A 295 -0.94 -1.98 -21.07
C SER A 295 0.28 -2.64 -21.73
N PRO A 296 1.18 -1.85 -22.34
CA PRO A 296 2.48 -2.33 -22.79
C PRO A 296 3.45 -2.70 -21.64
N ALA A 297 3.19 -2.28 -20.40
CA ALA A 297 4.14 -2.35 -19.30
C ALA A 297 4.63 -3.78 -19.02
N ILE A 298 5.89 -4.07 -19.34
CA ILE A 298 6.44 -5.43 -19.29
C ILE A 298 6.35 -6.05 -17.90
N MET A 299 6.47 -5.23 -16.85
CA MET A 299 6.46 -5.67 -15.46
C MET A 299 5.06 -6.03 -14.97
N LEU A 300 4.00 -5.62 -15.66
CA LEU A 300 2.60 -5.90 -15.27
C LEU A 300 1.95 -6.98 -16.13
N ARG A 301 2.69 -7.58 -17.05
CA ARG A 301 2.21 -8.65 -17.95
C ARG A 301 1.62 -9.81 -17.17
N GLY A 302 0.40 -10.20 -17.50
CA GLY A 302 -0.33 -11.30 -16.86
C GLY A 302 -0.96 -10.94 -15.51
N MET A 303 -0.90 -9.68 -15.09
CA MET A 303 -1.59 -9.18 -13.90
C MET A 303 -2.87 -8.42 -14.24
N GLU A 304 -3.18 -8.22 -15.53
CA GLU A 304 -4.32 -7.44 -16.01
C GLU A 304 -5.64 -7.98 -15.44
N GLY A 305 -6.52 -7.07 -15.03
CA GLY A 305 -7.80 -7.37 -14.41
C GLY A 305 -7.73 -7.63 -12.89
N SER A 306 -6.54 -7.88 -12.32
CA SER A 306 -6.40 -8.05 -10.88
C SER A 306 -6.68 -6.75 -10.11
N VAL A 307 -7.26 -6.88 -8.93
CA VAL A 307 -7.43 -5.82 -7.93
C VAL A 307 -6.65 -6.22 -6.68
N LEU A 308 -5.67 -5.41 -6.30
CA LEU A 308 -4.66 -5.73 -5.29
C LEU A 308 -4.53 -4.62 -4.25
N GLY A 309 -4.27 -4.98 -3.01
CA GLY A 309 -3.83 -4.04 -1.97
C GLY A 309 -2.35 -3.68 -2.13
N VAL A 310 -1.98 -2.42 -1.96
CA VAL A 310 -0.61 -1.94 -2.08
C VAL A 310 -0.35 -0.78 -1.11
N TRP A 311 0.85 -0.73 -0.55
CA TRP A 311 1.25 0.36 0.34
C TRP A 311 1.39 1.68 -0.42
N VAL A 312 0.83 2.74 0.13
CA VAL A 312 0.94 4.13 -0.31
C VAL A 312 1.57 4.93 0.82
N ALA A 313 2.57 5.75 0.49
CA ALA A 313 3.34 6.53 1.46
C ALA A 313 3.88 7.81 0.80
N HIS A 314 3.02 8.78 0.48
CA HIS A 314 3.44 10.00 -0.23
C HIS A 314 2.62 11.24 0.14
N GLY A 315 3.25 12.42 0.12
CA GLY A 315 2.60 13.74 0.21
C GLY A 315 2.37 14.42 -1.14
N GLU A 316 3.12 14.00 -2.17
CA GLU A 316 3.09 14.57 -3.52
C GLU A 316 2.88 13.48 -4.58
N GLY A 317 1.78 12.73 -4.47
CA GLY A 317 1.47 11.61 -5.37
C GLY A 317 0.39 11.89 -6.40
N ARG A 318 -0.16 13.11 -6.44
CA ARG A 318 -1.24 13.44 -7.38
C ARG A 318 -0.66 13.65 -8.77
N VAL A 319 -1.04 12.83 -9.75
CA VAL A 319 -0.62 13.05 -11.13
C VAL A 319 -1.27 14.32 -11.69
N TYR A 320 -0.47 15.14 -12.34
CA TYR A 320 -0.85 16.39 -12.97
C TYR A 320 -0.36 16.40 -14.42
N PHE A 321 -1.30 16.64 -15.33
CA PHE A 321 -1.04 16.79 -16.76
C PHE A 321 -1.14 18.28 -17.10
N PRO A 322 -0.02 18.97 -17.39
CA PRO A 322 -0.09 20.37 -17.83
C PRO A 322 -0.80 20.55 -19.18
N ASP A 323 -0.81 19.49 -20.00
CA ASP A 323 -1.41 19.45 -21.33
C ASP A 323 -2.43 18.29 -21.41
N GLU A 324 -3.70 18.63 -21.60
CA GLU A 324 -4.79 17.64 -21.70
C GLU A 324 -4.62 16.71 -22.91
N GLY A 325 -4.00 17.17 -24.00
CA GLY A 325 -3.68 16.33 -25.14
C GLY A 325 -2.69 15.21 -24.79
N ILE A 326 -1.78 15.44 -23.83
CA ILE A 326 -0.90 14.40 -23.29
C ILE A 326 -1.71 13.39 -22.47
N LYS A 327 -2.65 13.85 -21.63
CA LYS A 327 -3.56 12.96 -20.87
C LYS A 327 -4.37 12.06 -21.81
N GLU A 328 -4.99 12.63 -22.85
CA GLU A 328 -5.76 11.88 -23.85
C GLU A 328 -4.90 10.81 -24.55
N ARG A 329 -3.67 11.17 -24.94
CA ARG A 329 -2.72 10.22 -25.55
C ARG A 329 -2.35 9.09 -24.61
N VAL A 330 -2.12 9.37 -23.32
CA VAL A 330 -1.85 8.35 -22.29
C VAL A 330 -3.01 7.37 -22.17
N LEU A 331 -4.24 7.88 -22.09
CA LEU A 331 -5.43 7.05 -21.97
C LEU A 331 -5.64 6.19 -23.22
N LYS A 332 -5.53 6.80 -24.41
CA LYS A 332 -5.67 6.09 -25.70
C LYS A 332 -4.60 5.03 -25.89
N GLY A 333 -3.36 5.30 -25.46
CA GLY A 333 -2.24 4.37 -25.54
C GLY A 333 -2.21 3.32 -24.43
N SER A 334 -3.17 3.35 -23.48
CA SER A 334 -3.16 2.48 -22.29
C SER A 334 -1.85 2.59 -21.48
N LEU A 335 -1.24 3.78 -21.44
CA LEU A 335 0.06 4.05 -20.80
C LEU A 335 -0.05 4.35 -19.31
N ALA A 336 -1.23 4.14 -18.74
CA ALA A 336 -1.49 4.31 -17.33
C ALA A 336 -2.14 3.01 -16.83
N PRO A 337 -1.36 1.98 -16.47
CA PRO A 337 -1.91 0.66 -16.13
C PRO A 337 -2.47 0.56 -14.72
N LEU A 338 -2.08 1.41 -13.78
CA LEU A 338 -2.48 1.29 -12.38
C LEU A 338 -3.51 2.35 -12.00
N ARG A 339 -4.60 1.89 -11.39
CA ARG A 339 -5.76 2.71 -11.03
C ARG A 339 -6.22 2.47 -9.62
N TYR A 340 -6.38 3.50 -8.81
CA TYR A 340 -7.10 3.39 -7.53
C TYR A 340 -8.55 2.98 -7.75
N VAL A 341 -9.07 2.12 -6.87
CA VAL A 341 -10.45 1.61 -6.94
C VAL A 341 -11.20 1.77 -5.63
N ASP A 342 -12.52 1.88 -5.74
CA ASP A 342 -13.46 1.91 -4.61
C ASP A 342 -13.71 0.48 -4.06
N PRO A 343 -14.50 0.32 -2.98
CA PRO A 343 -14.81 -1.00 -2.42
C PRO A 343 -15.56 -1.97 -3.35
N ARG A 344 -16.02 -1.52 -4.53
CA ARG A 344 -16.64 -2.37 -5.55
C ARG A 344 -15.61 -2.84 -6.59
N GLY A 345 -14.35 -2.42 -6.47
CA GLY A 345 -13.30 -2.72 -7.45
C GLY A 345 -13.37 -1.84 -8.70
N GLU A 346 -14.14 -0.75 -8.66
CA GLU A 346 -14.32 0.20 -9.76
C GLU A 346 -13.40 1.41 -9.60
N VAL A 347 -12.88 1.92 -10.71
CA VAL A 347 -11.94 3.05 -10.72
C VAL A 347 -12.57 4.26 -10.04
N THR A 348 -11.81 4.92 -9.15
CA THR A 348 -12.34 6.01 -8.34
C THR A 348 -11.42 7.21 -8.22
N MET A 349 -12.04 8.36 -8.01
CA MET A 349 -11.40 9.61 -7.62
C MET A 349 -11.79 10.04 -6.20
N ARG A 350 -12.64 9.26 -5.53
CA ARG A 350 -13.13 9.52 -4.17
C ARG A 350 -12.03 9.21 -3.15
N TYR A 351 -11.79 10.13 -2.24
CA TYR A 351 -10.91 9.93 -1.09
C TYR A 351 -11.63 9.08 -0.02
N PRO A 352 -10.92 8.24 0.76
CA PRO A 352 -9.48 7.97 0.71
C PRO A 352 -9.09 6.83 -0.25
N PHE A 353 -10.04 6.23 -0.96
CA PHE A 353 -9.79 5.13 -1.90
C PHE A 353 -8.82 5.53 -3.01
N ASN A 354 -8.95 6.76 -3.50
CA ASN A 354 -7.91 7.50 -4.20
C ASN A 354 -7.27 8.50 -3.21
N PRO A 355 -6.10 8.17 -2.63
CA PRO A 355 -5.54 8.93 -1.52
C PRO A 355 -5.00 10.31 -1.93
N ASN A 356 -4.65 10.50 -3.21
CA ASN A 356 -4.00 11.72 -3.67
C ASN A 356 -4.87 12.61 -4.56
N GLY A 357 -6.04 12.13 -4.99
CA GLY A 357 -6.94 12.86 -5.88
C GLY A 357 -6.48 12.88 -7.34
N SER A 358 -5.71 11.87 -7.76
CA SER A 358 -5.28 11.75 -9.16
C SER A 358 -6.47 11.58 -10.11
N PRO A 359 -6.52 12.29 -11.25
CA PRO A 359 -7.58 12.14 -12.24
C PRO A 359 -7.62 10.71 -12.77
N GLU A 360 -8.82 10.24 -13.09
CA GLU A 360 -9.08 8.87 -13.55
C GLU A 360 -8.55 7.79 -12.59
N GLY A 361 -8.21 8.10 -11.33
CA GLY A 361 -7.58 7.14 -10.41
C GLY A 361 -6.13 6.78 -10.75
N ILE A 362 -5.46 7.48 -11.68
CA ILE A 362 -4.11 7.13 -12.16
C ILE A 362 -3.10 7.12 -11.00
N THR A 363 -2.35 6.03 -10.86
CA THR A 363 -1.25 5.95 -9.87
C THR A 363 0.02 5.30 -10.41
N GLY A 364 0.04 4.96 -11.70
CA GLY A 364 1.22 4.50 -12.41
C GLY A 364 1.14 4.76 -13.90
N LEU A 365 2.30 5.02 -14.50
CA LEU A 365 2.51 5.36 -15.91
C LEU A 365 3.63 4.50 -16.49
N CYS A 366 3.54 4.15 -17.78
CA CYS A 366 4.63 3.48 -18.49
C CYS A 366 4.99 4.20 -19.80
N SER A 367 6.17 3.88 -20.33
CA SER A 367 6.60 4.29 -21.67
C SER A 367 5.77 3.59 -22.76
N GLU A 368 5.81 4.13 -23.98
CA GLU A 368 5.12 3.57 -25.15
C GLU A 368 5.54 2.12 -25.47
N ASP A 369 6.82 1.81 -25.26
CA ASP A 369 7.37 0.45 -25.42
C ASP A 369 7.24 -0.42 -24.16
N GLY A 370 6.70 0.13 -23.07
CA GLY A 370 6.42 -0.57 -21.83
C GLY A 370 7.63 -0.95 -20.97
N ARG A 371 8.86 -0.65 -21.38
CA ARG A 371 10.10 -1.01 -20.64
C ARG A 371 10.33 -0.16 -19.40
N HIS A 372 9.75 1.04 -19.37
CA HIS A 372 9.91 1.99 -18.27
C HIS A 372 8.56 2.12 -17.54
N LEU A 373 8.50 1.71 -16.29
CA LEU A 373 7.31 1.77 -15.43
C LEU A 373 7.59 2.69 -14.23
N ALA A 374 6.71 3.65 -14.01
CA ALA A 374 6.75 4.53 -12.85
C ALA A 374 5.43 4.41 -12.09
N MET A 375 5.48 4.19 -10.78
CA MET A 375 4.27 4.08 -9.95
C MET A 375 4.46 4.71 -8.58
N MET A 376 3.42 5.37 -8.07
CA MET A 376 3.45 5.98 -6.74
C MET A 376 3.36 4.96 -5.58
N PRO A 377 2.56 3.89 -5.66
CA PRO A 377 2.49 2.88 -4.61
C PRO A 377 3.76 2.01 -4.54
N HIS A 378 3.97 1.34 -3.42
CA HIS A 378 5.17 0.58 -3.08
C HIS A 378 4.97 -0.95 -3.17
N PRO A 379 5.08 -1.59 -4.34
CA PRO A 379 4.95 -3.04 -4.48
C PRO A 379 6.08 -3.80 -3.77
N GLU A 380 7.26 -3.18 -3.64
CA GLU A 380 8.42 -3.69 -2.92
C GLU A 380 8.23 -3.70 -1.40
N ARG A 381 7.20 -3.02 -0.87
CA ARG A 381 6.82 -3.09 0.55
C ARG A 381 5.79 -4.16 0.84
N CYS A 382 5.28 -4.84 -0.17
CA CYS A 382 4.29 -5.92 -0.02
C CYS A 382 4.55 -7.10 -0.97
N PHE A 383 5.81 -7.38 -1.32
CA PHE A 383 6.24 -8.54 -2.12
C PHE A 383 6.28 -9.87 -1.33
N LYS A 384 6.05 -9.83 -0.01
CA LYS A 384 5.82 -10.99 0.85
C LYS A 384 4.42 -10.93 1.47
N LEU A 385 3.78 -12.09 1.68
CA LEU A 385 2.43 -12.15 2.24
C LEU A 385 2.32 -11.57 3.66
N TRP A 386 3.33 -11.78 4.51
CA TRP A 386 3.34 -11.22 5.87
C TRP A 386 3.44 -9.69 5.92
N GLN A 387 3.77 -9.04 4.81
CA GLN A 387 3.80 -7.59 4.68
C GLN A 387 2.43 -6.98 4.32
N TRP A 388 1.43 -7.82 4.06
CA TRP A 388 0.06 -7.37 3.85
C TRP A 388 -0.61 -7.23 5.23
N PRO A 389 -1.25 -6.08 5.53
CA PRO A 389 -1.88 -5.87 6.83
C PRO A 389 -3.09 -6.77 7.03
N TRP A 390 -3.74 -7.19 5.94
CA TRP A 390 -4.87 -8.10 5.95
C TRP A 390 -4.89 -8.93 4.67
N LEU A 391 -5.26 -10.21 4.81
CA LEU A 391 -5.47 -11.13 3.71
C LEU A 391 -6.84 -11.80 3.89
N PRO A 392 -7.64 -11.91 2.82
CA PRO A 392 -8.91 -12.62 2.87
C PRO A 392 -8.68 -14.12 3.03
N GLU A 393 -9.68 -14.86 3.53
CA GLU A 393 -9.57 -16.30 3.80
C GLU A 393 -9.15 -17.08 2.56
N GLU A 394 -9.68 -16.69 1.39
CA GLU A 394 -9.38 -17.30 0.10
C GLU A 394 -7.90 -17.18 -0.28
N PHE A 395 -7.18 -16.21 0.30
CA PHE A 395 -5.77 -15.96 0.00
C PHE A 395 -4.82 -16.65 0.99
N LYS A 396 -5.32 -17.28 2.07
CA LYS A 396 -4.45 -17.99 3.04
C LYS A 396 -3.63 -19.12 2.43
N GLY A 397 -4.08 -19.69 1.30
CA GLY A 397 -3.35 -20.73 0.57
C GLY A 397 -2.28 -20.22 -0.40
N LEU A 398 -2.15 -18.90 -0.59
CA LEU A 398 -1.16 -18.34 -1.48
C LEU A 398 0.26 -18.65 -1.01
N LYS A 399 1.13 -18.98 -1.96
CA LYS A 399 2.55 -19.27 -1.69
C LYS A 399 3.43 -18.02 -1.76
N ALA A 400 2.98 -17.00 -2.49
CA ALA A 400 3.71 -15.76 -2.69
C ALA A 400 2.75 -14.57 -2.71
N SER A 401 3.29 -13.38 -2.45
CA SER A 401 2.52 -12.17 -2.69
C SER A 401 2.29 -11.99 -4.20
N PRO A 402 1.11 -11.51 -4.61
CA PRO A 402 0.86 -11.09 -5.99
C PRO A 402 1.89 -10.08 -6.52
N TRP A 403 2.39 -9.17 -5.68
CA TRP A 403 3.34 -8.14 -6.11
C TRP A 403 4.75 -8.67 -6.42
N LEU A 404 5.10 -9.89 -5.99
CA LEU A 404 6.36 -10.52 -6.44
C LEU A 404 6.38 -10.72 -7.96
N LYS A 405 5.21 -10.93 -8.58
CA LYS A 405 5.07 -11.11 -10.02
C LYS A 405 5.60 -9.93 -10.82
N LEU A 406 5.51 -8.71 -10.29
CA LEU A 406 6.04 -7.51 -10.95
C LEU A 406 7.54 -7.62 -11.21
N PHE A 407 8.29 -8.03 -10.20
CA PHE A 407 9.75 -8.20 -10.27
C PHE A 407 10.13 -9.46 -11.09
N GLN A 408 9.35 -10.54 -10.98
CA GLN A 408 9.53 -11.74 -11.80
C GLN A 408 9.29 -11.46 -13.28
N ASN A 409 8.33 -10.61 -13.63
CA ASN A 409 8.06 -10.20 -15.01
C ASN A 409 9.24 -9.43 -15.60
N ALA A 410 9.86 -8.52 -14.82
CA ALA A 410 11.11 -7.88 -15.23
C ALA A 410 12.21 -8.92 -15.47
N ARG A 411 12.34 -9.92 -14.58
CA ARG A 411 13.33 -10.99 -14.72
C ARG A 411 13.10 -11.81 -15.99
N GLN A 412 11.85 -12.18 -16.26
CA GLN A 412 11.44 -12.98 -17.41
C GLN A 412 11.69 -12.22 -18.71
N TRP A 413 11.34 -10.94 -18.77
CA TRP A 413 11.60 -10.11 -19.96
C TRP A 413 13.08 -10.07 -20.33
N VAL A 414 13.98 -9.97 -19.35
CA VAL A 414 15.44 -10.00 -19.60
C VAL A 414 15.92 -11.37 -20.13
N GLU A 415 15.23 -12.47 -19.83
CA GLU A 415 15.57 -13.79 -20.41
C GLU A 415 15.08 -13.96 -21.84
N GLU A 416 13.98 -13.29 -22.18
CA GLU A 416 13.36 -13.33 -23.50
C GLU A 416 14.05 -12.37 -24.49
N SER A 417 14.85 -11.41 -24.00
CA SER A 417 15.45 -10.30 -24.77
C SER A 417 16.86 -10.54 -25.30
#